data_AF-S5Z3K9-F1
#
_entry.id   AF-S5Z3K9-F1
#
_cell.length_a   1.000
_cell.length_b   1.000
_cell.length_c   1.000
_cell.angle_alpha   90.00
_cell.angle_beta   90.00
_cell.angle_gamma   90.00
#
_symmetry.space_group_name_H-M   'P 1'
#
loop_
_entity.id
_entity.type
_entity.pdbx_description
1 polymer ?
#
loop_
_entity_poly.entity_id
_entity_poly.type
_entity_poly.pdbx_seq_one_letter_code
_entity_poly.pdbx_strand_id
1 'polypeptide(L)' 'MVKAFAVEQGTIVCQVCGKEIDAVDTAEGVKIWYGICAGCSEKKKGEQKSH' A
#
# COMPACT_ATOMS: atom_id res chain seq x y z
N MET A 1 -10.91 11.32 -30.36
CA MET A 1 -11.58 10.45 -29.38
C MET A 1 -10.53 10.11 -28.32
N VAL A 2 -10.51 10.81 -27.19
CA VAL A 2 -9.60 10.49 -26.08
C VAL A 2 -10.09 9.19 -25.46
N LYS A 3 -9.50 8.10 -25.95
CA LYS A 3 -9.70 6.76 -25.41
C LYS A 3 -9.17 6.83 -23.99
N ALA A 4 -10.08 6.85 -23.02
CA ALA A 4 -9.73 6.80 -21.61
C ALA A 4 -8.86 5.56 -21.45
N PHE A 5 -7.54 5.77 -21.32
CA PHE A 5 -6.66 4.75 -20.80
C PHE A 5 -7.22 4.52 -19.40
N ALA A 6 -7.84 3.37 -19.20
CA ALA A 6 -8.14 2.89 -17.85
C ALA A 6 -6.77 2.83 -17.18
N VAL A 7 -6.43 3.87 -16.41
CA VAL A 7 -5.16 3.89 -15.70
C VAL A 7 -5.27 2.78 -14.68
N GLU A 8 -4.49 1.73 -14.88
CA GLU A 8 -4.45 0.57 -14.01
C GLU A 8 -3.80 1.02 -12.70
N GLN A 9 -4.63 1.41 -11.73
CA GLN A 9 -4.15 1.83 -10.43
C GLN A 9 -3.43 0.66 -9.76
N GLY A 10 -2.17 0.89 -9.35
CA GLY A 10 -1.43 -0.03 -8.52
C GLY A 10 -1.88 0.11 -7.08
N THR A 11 -2.05 -1.01 -6.37
CA THR A 11 -2.51 -1.00 -4.98
C THR A 11 -1.35 -1.26 -4.03
N ILE A 12 -1.21 -0.46 -2.99
CA ILE A 12 -0.29 -0.70 -1.88
C ILE A 12 -1.04 -1.43 -0.78
N VAL A 13 -0.62 -2.65 -0.45
CA VAL A 13 -1.25 -3.50 0.57
C VAL A 13 -0.32 -3.68 1.76
N CYS A 14 -0.88 -3.70 2.96
CA CYS A 14 -0.12 -3.95 4.18
C CYS A 14 0.26 -5.43 4.29
N GLN A 15 1.55 -5.74 4.32
CA GLN A 15 2.03 -7.13 4.47
C GLN A 15 1.70 -7.77 5.83
N VAL A 16 1.33 -6.97 6.84
CA VAL A 16 1.06 -7.45 8.20
C VAL A 16 -0.43 -7.78 8.40
N CYS A 17 -1.32 -6.95 7.86
CA CYS A 17 -2.76 -7.09 8.10
C CYS A 17 -3.59 -7.22 6.81
N GLY A 18 -2.95 -7.23 5.64
CA GLY A 18 -3.62 -7.35 4.34
C GLY A 18 -4.49 -6.16 3.94
N LYS A 19 -4.49 -5.07 4.72
CA LYS A 19 -5.29 -3.87 4.43
C LYS A 19 -4.67 -3.05 3.32
N GLU A 20 -5.50 -2.55 2.41
CA GLU A 20 -5.12 -1.52 1.46
C GLU A 20 -4.64 -0.27 2.22
N ILE A 21 -3.45 0.19 1.88
CA ILE A 21 -2.82 1.38 2.44
C ILE A 21 -3.10 2.57 1.54
N ASP A 22 -2.88 2.39 0.23
CA ASP A 22 -2.94 3.47 -0.75
C ASP A 22 -3.10 2.90 -2.17
N ALA A 23 -3.54 3.73 -3.11
CA ALA A 23 -3.62 3.41 -4.52
C ALA A 23 -2.75 4.40 -5.29
N VAL A 24 -1.72 3.88 -5.96
CA VAL A 24 -0.80 4.66 -6.78
C VAL A 24 -1.22 4.59 -8.24
N ASP A 25 -1.34 5.74 -8.88
CA ASP A 25 -1.56 5.83 -10.31
C ASP A 25 -0.29 5.37 -11.03
N THR A 26 -0.34 4.23 -11.73
CA THR A 26 0.80 3.74 -12.51
C THR A 26 0.35 3.46 -13.94
N ALA A 27 1.12 3.95 -14.91
CA ALA A 27 0.87 3.71 -16.32
C ALA A 27 1.40 2.33 -16.81
N GLU A 28 2.11 1.58 -15.94
CA GLU A 28 2.78 0.32 -16.26
C GLU A 28 2.09 -0.88 -15.60
N GLY A 29 0.78 -1.02 -15.87
CA GLY A 29 -0.02 -2.18 -15.46
C GLY A 29 -0.30 -2.30 -13.95
N VAL A 30 -1.28 -3.13 -13.58
CA VAL A 30 -1.62 -3.35 -12.16
C VAL A 30 -0.44 -4.03 -11.45
N LYS A 31 0.32 -3.23 -10.69
CA LYS A 31 1.39 -3.73 -9.82
C LYS A 31 0.94 -3.59 -8.36
N ILE A 32 0.88 -4.73 -7.65
CA ILE A 32 0.62 -4.73 -6.22
C ILE A 32 1.94 -4.47 -5.48
N TRP A 33 1.95 -3.42 -4.67
CA TRP A 33 3.07 -3.06 -3.81
C TRP A 33 2.76 -3.47 -2.38
N TYR A 34 3.78 -3.85 -1.62
CA TYR A 34 3.61 -4.25 -0.23
C TYR A 34 4.32 -3.28 0.71
N GLY A 35 3.58 -2.75 1.69
CA GLY A 35 4.08 -1.83 2.71
C GLY A 35 3.66 -2.25 4.12
N ILE A 36 3.98 -1.43 5.12
CA ILE A 36 3.47 -1.57 6.50
C ILE A 36 2.58 -0.35 6.78
N CYS A 37 1.32 -0.56 7.11
CA CYS A 37 0.41 0.53 7.43
C CYS A 37 0.78 1.21 8.75
N ALA A 38 0.35 2.46 8.96
CA ALA A 38 0.61 3.21 10.17
C ALA A 38 0.25 2.42 11.44
N GLY A 39 -0.94 1.81 11.50
CA GLY A 39 -1.36 1.03 12.66
C GLY A 39 -0.48 -0.19 12.96
N CYS A 40 0.06 -0.88 11.96
CA CYS A 40 1.01 -1.98 12.17
C CYS A 40 2.42 -1.47 12.51
N SER A 41 2.81 -0.32 11.96
CA SER A 41 4.08 0.35 12.25
C SER A 41 4.12 0.87 13.71
N GLU A 42 3.01 1.42 14.19
CA GLU A 42 2.86 1.89 15.58
C GLU A 42 2.91 0.73 16.57
N LYS A 43 2.25 -0.40 16.27
CA LYS A 43 2.35 -1.62 17.08
C LYS A 43 3.79 -2.12 17.22
N LYS A 44 4.57 -2.09 16.13
CA LYS A 44 6.00 -2.43 16.15
C LYS A 44 6.85 -1.46 16.99
N LYS A 45 6.51 -0.17 17.01
CA LYS A 45 7.22 0.84 17.81
C LYS A 45 6.91 0.76 19.31
N GLY A 46 5.70 0.31 19.68
CA GLY A 46 5.33 0.11 21.08
C GLY A 46 6.13 -1.02 21.75
N GLU A 47 6.53 -2.03 21.00
CA GLU A 47 7.23 -3.21 21.51
C GLU A 47 8.73 -2.97 21.76
N GLN A 48 9.32 -1.91 21.18
CA GLN A 48 10.74 -1.58 21.33
C GLN A 48 11.04 -0.60 22.48
N LYS A 49 10.04 -0.11 23.21
CA LYS A 49 10.21 0.81 24.35
C LYS A 49 10.13 0.13 25.73
N SER A 50 10.35 -1.17 25.79
CA SER A 50 10.40 -1.92 27.04
C SER A 50 11.69 -2.75 27.11
N HIS A 51 12.83 -2.08 27.23
CA HIS A 51 14.06 -2.67 27.77
C HIS A 51 14.81 -1.63 28.59
#